data_AF-A0A3A4PD50-F1
#
_entry.id   AF-A0A3A4PD50-F1
#
_cell.length_a   1.000
_cell.length_b   1.000
_cell.length_c   1.000
_cell.angle_alpha   90.00
_cell.angle_beta   90.00
_cell.angle_gamma   90.00
#
_symmetry.space_group_name_H-M   'P 1'
#
loop_
_entity.id
_entity.type
_entity.pdbx_description
1 polymer ?
#
loop_
_entity_poly.entity_id
_entity_poly.type
_entity_poly.pdbx_seq_one_letter_code
_entity_poly.pdbx_strand_id
1 'polypeptide(L)'
;MGSLQQLYTQFKDKGVVVLGFNSADDKKIAIDFMIENGVTYPNILDSSDEANRAIYQYETMGMSAVPMTYVIDKEGKIAEAWYGYGGSQQHGIDILKRLGIDTSTEIESNPAKN
;
A
#
# COMPACT_ATOMS: atom_id res chain seq x y z
N MET A 1 0.68 -7.68 4.09
CA MET A 1 -0.48 -7.65 3.18
C MET A 1 -1.75 -7.18 3.88
N GLY A 2 -2.15 -7.77 5.00
CA GLY A 2 -3.37 -7.38 5.72
C GLY A 2 -3.49 -5.88 6.04
N SER A 3 -2.41 -5.24 6.49
CA SER A 3 -2.41 -3.79 6.78
C SER A 3 -2.71 -2.93 5.54
N LEU A 4 -2.07 -3.20 4.40
CA LEU A 4 -2.33 -2.48 3.14
C LEU A 4 -3.74 -2.75 2.60
N GLN A 5 -4.23 -3.99 2.70
CA GLN A 5 -5.59 -4.33 2.31
C GLN A 5 -6.63 -3.58 3.16
N GLN A 6 -6.39 -3.44 4.47
CA GLN A 6 -7.27 -2.66 5.34
C GLN A 6 -7.25 -1.17 4.99
N LEU A 7 -6.06 -0.59 4.75
CA LEU A 7 -5.95 0.80 4.31
C LEU A 7 -6.71 1.03 3.00
N TYR A 8 -6.55 0.13 2.02
CA TYR A 8 -7.29 0.19 0.77
C TYR A 8 -8.80 0.19 1.01
N THR A 9 -9.32 -0.80 1.75
CA THR A 9 -10.76 -0.91 1.99
C THR A 9 -11.33 0.31 2.71
N GLN A 10 -10.59 0.87 3.68
CA GLN A 10 -11.06 2.00 4.49
C GLN A 10 -10.97 3.36 3.79
N PHE A 11 -9.96 3.55 2.93
CA PHE A 11 -9.63 4.87 2.41
C PHE A 11 -9.78 5.02 0.89
N LYS A 12 -10.15 3.96 0.15
CA LYS A 12 -10.37 4.02 -1.30
C LYS A 12 -11.37 5.10 -1.72
N ASP A 13 -12.43 5.30 -0.93
CA ASP A 13 -13.48 6.29 -1.21
C ASP A 13 -13.11 7.69 -0.69
N LYS A 14 -11.99 7.80 0.04
CA LYS A 14 -11.42 9.06 0.55
C LYS A 14 -10.25 9.57 -0.29
N GLY A 15 -10.10 9.06 -1.52
CA GLY A 15 -9.08 9.49 -2.46
C GLY A 15 -7.70 8.86 -2.23
N VAL A 16 -7.61 7.76 -1.48
CA VAL A 16 -6.37 6.99 -1.31
C VAL A 16 -6.35 5.84 -2.30
N VAL A 17 -5.24 5.68 -3.02
CA VAL A 17 -4.99 4.54 -3.88
C VAL A 17 -3.91 3.67 -3.24
N VAL A 18 -4.17 2.36 -3.19
CA VAL A 18 -3.14 1.36 -2.89
C VAL A 18 -2.85 0.63 -4.19
N LEU A 19 -1.59 0.58 -4.58
CA LEU A 19 -1.12 -0.08 -5.79
C LEU A 19 0.02 -1.02 -5.41
N GLY A 20 -0.18 -2.31 -5.65
CA GLY A 20 0.92 -3.27 -5.57
C GLY A 20 1.73 -3.29 -6.86
N PHE A 21 3.04 -3.43 -6.74
CA PHE A 21 3.94 -3.50 -7.88
C PHE A 21 4.90 -4.68 -7.70
N ASN A 22 4.95 -5.55 -8.71
CA ASN A 22 5.83 -6.70 -8.74
C ASN A 22 6.66 -6.66 -10.02
N SER A 23 7.98 -6.77 -9.89
CA SER A 23 8.89 -6.81 -11.04
C SER A 23 9.68 -8.12 -11.17
N ALA A 24 9.43 -9.09 -10.28
CA ALA A 24 10.33 -10.22 -10.06
C ALA A 24 9.67 -11.59 -10.27
N ASP A 25 8.40 -11.75 -9.90
CA ASP A 25 7.77 -13.06 -9.85
C ASP A 25 7.18 -13.48 -11.21
N ASP A 26 7.07 -14.80 -11.40
CA ASP A 26 6.22 -15.35 -12.46
C ASP A 26 4.76 -14.93 -12.22
N LYS A 27 4.05 -14.64 -13.32
CA LYS A 27 2.65 -14.18 -13.27
C LYS A 27 1.73 -15.11 -12.50
N LYS A 28 1.90 -16.43 -12.65
CA LYS A 28 1.06 -17.40 -11.94
C LYS A 28 1.33 -17.34 -10.43
N ILE A 29 2.61 -17.29 -10.05
CA ILE A 29 3.01 -17.19 -8.63
C ILE A 29 2.44 -15.93 -8.00
N ALA A 30 2.54 -14.78 -8.67
CA ALA A 30 2.00 -13.51 -8.19
C ALA A 30 0.47 -13.57 -8.02
N ILE A 31 -0.25 -14.18 -8.97
CA ILE A 31 -1.71 -14.33 -8.90
C ILE A 31 -2.12 -15.24 -7.74
N ASP A 32 -1.49 -16.41 -7.61
CA ASP A 32 -1.80 -17.36 -6.55
C ASP A 32 -1.58 -16.72 -5.18
N PHE A 33 -0.46 -16.00 -5.00
CA PHE A 33 -0.18 -15.27 -3.77
C PHE A 33 -1.28 -14.24 -3.42
N MET A 34 -1.75 -13.47 -4.41
CA MET A 34 -2.82 -12.50 -4.19
C MET A 34 -4.13 -13.17 -3.76
N ILE A 35 -4.49 -14.28 -4.39
CA ILE A 35 -5.69 -15.06 -4.06
C ILE A 35 -5.59 -15.60 -2.63
N GLU A 36 -4.47 -16.25 -2.30
CA GLU A 36 -4.22 -16.83 -0.97
C GLU A 36 -4.27 -15.79 0.16
N ASN A 37 -3.86 -14.56 -0.12
CA ASN A 37 -3.82 -13.47 0.86
C ASN A 37 -5.04 -12.54 0.82
N GLY A 38 -6.03 -12.82 -0.03
CA GLY A 38 -7.25 -12.00 -0.15
C GLY A 38 -6.98 -10.56 -0.61
N VAL A 39 -5.97 -10.37 -1.46
CA VAL A 39 -5.60 -9.05 -1.99
C VAL A 39 -6.61 -8.61 -3.05
N THR A 40 -7.18 -7.42 -2.88
CA THR A 40 -8.22 -6.87 -3.77
C THR A 40 -7.90 -5.48 -4.29
N TYR A 41 -6.84 -4.83 -3.79
CA TYR A 41 -6.35 -3.60 -4.40
C TYR A 41 -5.68 -3.88 -5.76
N PRO A 42 -5.62 -2.92 -6.68
CA PRO A 42 -4.95 -3.09 -7.97
C PRO A 42 -3.48 -3.48 -7.82
N ASN A 43 -3.02 -4.42 -8.66
CA ASN A 43 -1.64 -4.86 -8.71
C ASN A 43 -1.12 -4.83 -10.15
N ILE A 44 0.13 -4.42 -10.32
CA ILE A 44 0.86 -4.41 -11.59
C ILE A 44 1.98 -5.44 -11.52
N LEU A 45 2.13 -6.22 -12.59
CA LEU A 45 3.29 -7.06 -12.83
C LEU A 45 4.03 -6.49 -14.06
N ASP A 46 5.23 -5.96 -13.85
CA ASP A 46 6.07 -5.41 -14.90
C ASP A 46 7.53 -5.79 -14.64
N SER A 47 8.01 -6.80 -15.35
CA SER A 47 9.37 -7.32 -15.25
C SER A 47 10.31 -6.70 -16.30
N SER A 48 9.96 -5.54 -16.88
CA SER A 48 10.83 -4.83 -17.82
C SER A 48 12.09 -4.30 -17.16
N ASP A 49 13.12 -4.03 -17.95
CA ASP A 49 14.36 -3.42 -17.46
C ASP A 49 14.09 -2.00 -16.91
N GLU A 50 13.15 -1.27 -17.51
CA GLU A 50 12.72 0.04 -17.06
C GLU A 50 12.09 -0.01 -15.65
N ALA A 51 11.18 -0.96 -15.43
CA ALA A 51 10.56 -1.19 -14.13
C ALA A 51 11.58 -1.55 -13.05
N ASN A 52 12.48 -2.48 -13.35
CA ASN A 52 13.55 -2.87 -12.43
C ASN A 52 14.47 -1.68 -12.11
N ARG A 53 14.87 -0.91 -13.12
CA ARG A 53 15.68 0.31 -12.92
C ARG A 53 14.96 1.37 -12.09
N ALA A 54 13.64 1.48 -12.20
CA ALA A 54 12.85 2.39 -11.38
C ALA A 54 12.87 1.97 -9.90
N ILE A 55 12.61 0.68 -9.59
CA ILE A 55 12.68 0.19 -8.20
C ILE A 55 14.07 0.42 -7.61
N TYR A 56 15.13 0.04 -8.32
CA TYR A 56 16.50 0.16 -7.82
C TYR A 56 16.93 1.61 -7.55
N GLN A 57 16.36 2.60 -8.24
CA GLN A 57 16.65 4.02 -7.97
C GLN A 57 16.16 4.47 -6.60
N TYR A 58 15.07 3.87 -6.11
CA TYR A 58 14.45 4.24 -4.84
C TYR A 58 14.80 3.30 -3.69
N GLU A 59 15.51 2.20 -3.96
CA GLU A 59 16.24 1.42 -2.96
C GLU A 59 17.39 2.25 -2.40
N THR A 60 17.05 3.18 -1.52
CA THR A 60 18.04 4.03 -0.86
C THR A 60 18.74 3.23 0.23
N MET A 61 20.06 3.47 0.35
CA MET A 61 20.98 2.97 1.39
C MET A 61 21.65 1.61 1.15
N GLY A 62 21.64 1.05 -0.07
CA GLY A 62 22.33 -0.23 -0.35
C GLY A 62 21.71 -1.43 0.37
N MET A 63 20.45 -1.29 0.79
CA MET A 63 19.62 -2.33 1.34
C MET A 63 18.52 -2.65 0.33
N SER A 64 18.59 -3.79 -0.34
CA SER A 64 17.44 -4.34 -1.06
C SER A 64 16.64 -5.21 -0.09
N ALA A 65 15.51 -4.70 0.38
CA ALA A 65 14.59 -5.47 1.21
C ALA A 65 13.17 -5.40 0.63
N VAL A 66 12.61 -6.58 0.34
CA VAL A 66 11.22 -6.72 -0.13
C VAL A 66 10.36 -7.16 1.06
N PRO A 67 9.15 -6.59 1.27
CA PRO A 67 8.56 -5.48 0.52
C PRO A 67 9.13 -4.10 0.90
N MET A 68 8.99 -3.15 -0.02
CA MET A 68 9.20 -1.72 0.22
C MET A 68 7.88 -0.99 -0.05
N THR A 69 7.47 -0.10 0.86
CA THR A 69 6.25 0.72 0.69
C THR A 69 6.60 2.19 0.66
N TYR A 70 6.02 2.92 -0.29
CA TYR A 70 6.09 4.37 -0.40
C TYR A 70 4.70 4.96 -0.22
N VAL A 71 4.62 6.09 0.47
CA VAL A 71 3.44 6.95 0.46
C VAL A 71 3.78 8.19 -0.36
N ILE A 72 3.00 8.43 -1.40
CA ILE A 72 3.18 9.53 -2.34
C ILE A 72 2.02 10.52 -2.15
N ASP A 73 2.32 11.79 -1.96
CA ASP A 73 1.32 12.86 -1.80
C ASP A 73 0.68 13.26 -3.14
N LYS A 74 -0.28 14.18 -3.09
CA LYS A 74 -1.03 14.62 -4.29
C LYS A 74 -0.16 15.43 -5.26
N GLU A 75 0.95 15.96 -4.78
CA GLU A 75 1.96 16.69 -5.54
C GLU A 75 3.01 15.76 -6.15
N GLY A 76 2.91 14.44 -5.93
CA GLY A 76 3.81 13.43 -6.49
C GLY A 76 5.12 13.27 -5.72
N LYS A 77 5.20 13.73 -4.47
CA LYS A 77 6.40 13.63 -3.63
C LYS A 77 6.26 12.47 -2.65
N ILE A 78 7.39 11.83 -2.34
CA ILE A 78 7.45 10.77 -1.32
C ILE A 78 7.33 11.43 0.06
N ALA A 79 6.23 11.16 0.75
CA ALA A 79 5.95 11.65 2.10
C ALA A 79 6.48 10.70 3.20
N GLU A 80 6.56 9.41 2.90
CA GLU A 80 7.08 8.38 3.80
C GLU A 80 7.54 7.14 3.01
N ALA A 81 8.48 6.38 3.56
CA ALA A 81 9.00 5.17 2.94
C ALA A 81 9.49 4.18 4.00
N TRP A 82 9.13 2.89 3.90
CA TRP A 82 9.62 1.88 4.84
C TRP A 82 9.81 0.49 4.23
N TYR A 83 10.81 -0.23 4.74
CA TYR A 83 11.10 -1.61 4.41
C TYR A 83 10.35 -2.62 5.28
N GLY A 84 10.14 -3.80 4.72
CA GLY A 84 9.58 -4.96 5.38
C GLY A 84 8.10 -4.80 5.74
N TYR A 85 7.61 -5.72 6.55
CA TYR A 85 6.23 -5.72 7.03
C TYR A 85 6.02 -4.81 8.25
N GLY A 86 6.99 -3.93 8.57
CA GLY A 86 7.02 -3.09 9.77
C GLY A 86 6.01 -1.94 9.79
N GLY A 87 5.38 -1.62 8.64
CA GLY A 87 4.26 -0.69 8.57
C GLY A 87 3.02 -1.30 9.21
N SER A 88 2.76 -0.96 10.47
CA SER A 88 1.46 -1.25 11.09
C SER A 88 0.36 -0.49 10.34
N GLN A 89 -0.87 -1.00 10.37
CA GLN A 89 -2.03 -0.28 9.85
C GLN A 89 -2.09 1.16 10.42
N GLN A 90 -1.78 1.30 11.71
CA GLN A 90 -1.76 2.60 12.39
C GLN A 90 -0.71 3.55 11.79
N HIS A 91 0.49 3.06 11.48
CA HIS A 91 1.52 3.88 10.85
C HIS A 91 1.04 4.46 9.52
N GLY A 92 0.36 3.64 8.70
CA GLY A 92 -0.28 4.10 7.47
C GLY A 92 -1.35 5.18 7.73
N ILE A 93 -2.22 4.95 8.71
CA ILE A 93 -3.27 5.90 9.11
C ILE A 93 -2.65 7.24 9.56
N ASP A 94 -1.58 7.22 10.35
CA ASP A 94 -0.92 8.43 10.85
C ASP A 94 -0.36 9.28 9.71
N ILE A 95 0.22 8.64 8.69
CA ILE A 95 0.71 9.32 7.50
C ILE A 95 -0.47 9.91 6.69
N LEU A 96 -1.53 9.13 6.46
CA LEU A 96 -2.71 9.60 5.73
C LEU A 96 -3.33 10.82 6.43
N LYS A 97 -3.42 10.79 7.76
CA LYS A 97 -3.88 11.93 8.56
C LYS A 97 -2.98 13.16 8.39
N ARG A 98 -1.65 12.98 8.43
CA ARG A 98 -0.68 14.06 8.16
C ARG A 98 -0.84 14.65 6.76
N LEU A 99 -1.25 13.85 5.78
CA LEU A 99 -1.54 14.26 4.40
C LEU A 99 -2.95 14.83 4.20
N GLY A 100 -3.71 15.03 5.29
CA GLY A 100 -5.04 15.63 5.24
C GLY A 100 -6.16 14.71 4.75
N ILE A 101 -5.92 13.40 4.71
CA ILE A 101 -6.99 12.42 4.52
C ILE A 101 -7.80 12.34 5.81
N ASP A 102 -9.12 12.35 5.68
CA ASP A 102 -10.01 12.16 6.81
C ASP A 102 -9.91 10.71 7.34
N THR A 103 -9.27 10.55 8.50
CA THR A 103 -9.11 9.26 9.18
C THR A 103 -10.13 9.05 10.30
N SER A 104 -11.16 9.89 10.38
CA SER A 104 -12.30 9.64 11.27
C SER A 104 -12.98 8.35 10.82
N THR A 105 -13.07 7.37 11.71
CA THR A 105 -13.99 6.25 11.50
C THR A 105 -15.40 6.76 11.75
N GLU A 106 -16.28 6.66 10.77
CA GLU A 106 -17.72 6.78 11.03
C GLU A 106 -18.07 5.71 12.05
N ILE A 107 -18.35 6.12 13.28
CA ILE A 107 -19.08 5.27 14.21
C ILE A 107 -20.48 5.23 13.62
N GLU A 108 -20.87 4.13 12.98
CA GLU A 108 -22.28 3.84 12.76
C GLU A 108 -22.95 3.88 14.15
N SER A 109 -23.63 4.99 14.41
CA SER A 109 -24.54 5.12 15.54
C SER A 109 -25.65 4.09 15.34
N ASN A 110 -25.48 2.89 15.91
CA ASN A 110 -26.50 1.86 15.94
C ASN A 110 -27.75 2.42 16.65
N PRO A 111 -28.86 2.71 15.96
CA PRO A 111 -30.05 3.24 16.59
C PRO A 111 -31.04 2.08 16.79
N ALA A 112 -30.69 1.08 17.60
CA ALA A 112 -31.64 0.03 17.95
C ALA A 112 -31.20 -0.80 19.17
N LYS A 113 -31.46 -0.27 20.38
CA LYS A 113 -31.99 -1.04 21.53
C LYS A 113 -32.71 -0.08 22.48
N ASN A 114 -33.95 0.26 22.15
CA ASN A 114 -35.00 0.58 23.13
C ASN A 114 -35.95 -0.62 23.16
#